data_AF-A0A2E7J361-F1
#
_entry.id   AF-A0A2E7J361-F1
#
_cell.length_a   1.000
_cell.length_b   1.000
_cell.length_c   1.000
_cell.angle_alpha   90.00
_cell.angle_beta   90.00
_cell.angle_gamma   90.00
#
_symmetry.space_group_name_H-M   'P 1'
#
loop_
_entity.id
_entity.type
_entity.pdbx_description
1 polymer ?
#
loop_
_entity_poly.entity_id
_entity_poly.type
_entity_poly.pdbx_seq_one_letter_code
_entity_poly.pdbx_strand_id
1 'polypeptide(L)' 'MVSQGLVEWGCAALVVVSGLWYISYEVFKRWTVGLRLTARDESLLDEGFVAVETLTDAPEGSHIVEGLPAEIISND' A
#
# COMPACT_ATOMS: atom_id res chain seq x y z
N MET A 1 -6.43 46.32 -13.80
CA MET A 1 -7.59 45.41 -13.77
C MET A 1 -7.14 44.08 -14.33
N VAL A 2 -7.24 42.99 -13.57
CA VAL A 2 -6.92 41.64 -14.09
C VAL A 2 -8.03 41.24 -15.06
N SER A 3 -7.67 40.67 -16.20
CA SER A 3 -8.66 40.19 -17.17
C SER A 3 -9.52 39.09 -16.54
N GLN A 4 -10.85 39.24 -16.58
CA GLN A 4 -11.78 38.24 -16.07
C GLN A 4 -11.52 36.86 -16.70
N GLY A 5 -11.20 36.82 -18.00
CA GLY A 5 -10.87 35.58 -18.70
C GLY A 5 -9.59 34.91 -18.19
N LEU A 6 -8.63 35.68 -17.67
CA LEU A 6 -7.41 35.10 -17.07
C LEU A 6 -7.73 34.39 -15.75
N VAL A 7 -8.63 34.95 -14.94
CA VAL A 7 -9.06 34.35 -13.66
C VAL A 7 -9.86 33.08 -13.91
N GLU A 8 -10.80 33.13 -14.86
CA GLU A 8 -11.63 31.98 -15.23
C GLU A 8 -10.77 30.79 -15.73
N TRP A 9 -9.86 31.04 -16.67
CA TRP A 9 -8.95 30.01 -17.17
C TRP A 9 -7.98 29.51 -16.09
N GLY A 10 -7.47 30.41 -15.24
CA GLY A 10 -6.55 30.05 -14.17
C GLY A 10 -7.17 29.10 -13.15
N CYS A 11 -8.39 29.41 -12.69
CA CYS A 11 -9.13 28.55 -11.76
C CYS A 11 -9.44 27.18 -12.37
N ALA A 12 -9.90 27.15 -13.63
CA ALA A 12 -10.20 25.90 -14.33
C ALA A 12 -8.95 25.03 -14.51
N ALA A 13 -7.83 25.64 -14.94
CA ALA A 13 -6.57 24.94 -15.13
C ALA A 13 -6.05 24.35 -13.80
N LEU A 14 -6.15 25.09 -12.70
CA LEU A 14 -5.72 24.62 -11.38
C LEU A 14 -6.49 23.36 -10.98
N VAL A 15 -7.81 23.37 -11.09
CA VAL A 15 -8.65 22.21 -10.74
C VAL A 15 -8.27 21.00 -11.58
N VAL A 16 -8.15 21.17 -12.91
CA VAL A 16 -7.81 20.07 -13.82
C VAL A 16 -6.41 19.53 -13.52
N VAL A 17 -5.41 20.41 -13.37
CA VAL A 17 -4.02 20.00 -13.10
C VAL A 17 -3.91 19.30 -11.74
N SER A 18 -4.57 19.81 -10.71
CA SER A 18 -4.56 19.17 -9.38
C SER A 18 -5.22 17.80 -9.40
N GLY A 19 -6.33 17.64 -10.12
CA GLY A 19 -6.99 16.35 -10.31
C GLY A 19 -6.11 15.35 -11.05
N LEU A 20 -5.52 15.77 -12.18
CA LEU A 20 -4.59 14.93 -12.94
C LEU A 20 -3.37 14.53 -12.11
N TRP A 21 -2.79 15.48 -11.37
CA TRP A 21 -1.68 15.22 -10.46
C TRP A 21 -2.03 14.15 -9.42
N TYR A 22 -3.18 14.27 -8.77
CA TYR A 22 -3.63 13.32 -7.77
C TYR A 22 -3.84 11.91 -8.37
N ILE A 23 -4.48 11.83 -9.54
CA ILE A 23 -4.68 10.55 -10.24
C ILE A 23 -3.33 9.92 -10.60
N SER A 24 -2.40 10.69 -11.18
CA SER A 24 -1.07 10.19 -11.52
C SER A 24 -0.30 9.70 -10.29
N TYR A 25 -0.41 10.41 -9.17
CA TYR A 25 0.21 10.03 -7.90
C TYR A 25 -0.32 8.68 -7.39
N GLU A 26 -1.65 8.49 -7.38
CA GLU A 26 -2.25 7.23 -6.93
C GLU A 26 -1.93 6.06 -7.88
N VAL A 27 -1.87 6.31 -9.20
CA VAL A 27 -1.46 5.29 -10.18
C VAL A 27 -0.01 4.87 -9.96
N PHE A 28 0.90 5.82 -9.76
CA PHE A 28 2.31 5.53 -9.51
C PHE A 28 2.47 4.75 -8.21
N LYS A 29 1.81 5.19 -7.13
CA LYS A 29 1.80 4.50 -5.84
C LYS A 29 1.34 3.04 -5.98
N ARG A 30 0.22 2.82 -6.67
CA ARG A 30 -0.33 1.47 -6.87
C ARG A 30 0.59 0.59 -7.71
N TRP A 31 1.24 1.15 -8.73
CA TRP A 31 2.23 0.43 -9.52
C TRP A 31 3.42 0.01 -8.65
N THR A 32 4.04 0.92 -7.91
CA THR A 32 5.19 0.60 -7.04
C THR A 32 4.85 -0.51 -6.04
N VAL A 33 3.68 -0.45 -5.41
CA VAL A 33 3.20 -1.51 -4.52
C VAL A 33 3.04 -2.84 -5.27
N GLY A 34 2.47 -2.84 -6.48
CA GLY A 34 2.33 -4.06 -7.30
C GLY A 34 3.66 -4.72 -7.67
N LEU A 35 4.70 -3.92 -7.96
CA LEU A 35 6.05 -4.44 -8.21
C LEU A 35 6.64 -5.09 -6.95
N ARG A 36 6.51 -4.44 -5.79
CA ARG A 36 7.01 -4.97 -4.50
C ARG A 36 6.26 -6.23 -4.07
N LEU A 37 4.95 -6.29 -4.29
CA LEU A 37 4.15 -7.50 -4.05
C LEU A 37 4.60 -8.66 -4.95
N THR A 38 4.90 -8.40 -6.23
CA THR A 38 5.41 -9.43 -7.15
C THR A 38 6.79 -9.93 -6.72
N ALA A 39 7.62 -9.03 -6.17
CA ALA A 39 8.93 -9.36 -5.61
C ALA A 39 8.86 -10.04 -4.22
N ARG A 40 7.65 -10.20 -3.64
CA ARG A 40 7.43 -10.71 -2.27
C ARG A 40 8.23 -9.95 -1.21
N ASP A 41 8.24 -8.64 -1.34
CA ASP A 41 8.95 -7.77 -0.41
C ASP A 41 8.23 -7.72 0.95
N GLU A 42 8.85 -8.32 1.97
CA GLU A 42 8.29 -8.43 3.34
C GLU A 42 8.21 -7.08 4.06
N SER A 43 9.01 -6.08 3.66
CA SER A 43 8.96 -4.73 4.24
C SER A 43 7.60 -4.03 4.05
N LEU A 44 6.79 -4.50 3.09
CA LEU A 44 5.40 -4.04 2.92
C LEU A 44 4.50 -4.33 4.14
N LEU A 45 4.85 -5.31 4.97
CA LEU A 45 4.10 -5.66 6.18
C LEU A 45 4.24 -4.60 7.27
N ASP A 46 5.37 -3.89 7.32
CA ASP A 46 5.68 -2.91 8.37
C ASP A 46 5.32 -1.48 7.96
N GLU A 47 5.37 -1.17 6.67
CA GLU A 47 5.26 0.21 6.16
C GLU A 47 3.82 0.72 6.02
N GLY A 48 2.81 -0.10 6.27
CA GLY A 48 1.39 0.30 6.24
C GLY A 48 0.85 0.68 4.84
N PHE A 49 1.59 0.37 3.77
CA PHE A 49 1.15 0.63 2.39
C PHE A 49 0.09 -0.36 1.89
N VAL A 50 -0.07 -1.50 2.57
CA VAL A 50 -0.99 -2.57 2.19
C VAL A 50 -1.78 -3.01 3.42
N ALA A 51 -3.09 -3.18 3.27
CA ALA A 51 -3.91 -3.84 4.29
C ALA A 51 -3.69 -5.35 4.18
N VAL A 52 -3.24 -5.97 5.26
CA VAL A 52 -3.03 -7.42 5.34
C VAL A 52 -4.21 -8.02 6.11
N GLU A 53 -4.87 -8.98 5.50
CA GLU A 53 -5.93 -9.76 6.15
C GLU A 53 -5.45 -11.21 6.31
N THR A 54 -5.44 -11.70 7.55
CA THR A 54 -5.11 -13.10 7.84
C THR A 54 -6.35 -13.95 7.68
N LEU A 55 -6.50 -14.57 6.51
CA LEU A 55 -7.55 -15.56 6.27
C LEU A 55 -7.14 -16.89 6.92
N THR A 56 -7.63 -17.13 8.13
CA THR A 56 -7.43 -18.41 8.83
C THR A 56 -8.59 -19.33 8.49
N ASP A 57 -8.51 -20.00 7.34
CA ASP A 57 -9.51 -21.01 6.96
C ASP A 57 -9.12 -22.34 7.61
N ALA A 58 -9.29 -22.38 8.93
CA ALA A 58 -8.91 -23.53 9.72
C ALA A 58 -10.16 -24.27 10.19
N PRO A 59 -10.19 -25.61 10.11
CA PRO A 59 -11.36 -26.42 10.47
C PRO A 59 -11.77 -26.15 11.93
N GLU A 60 -13.06 -26.37 12.25
CA GLU A 60 -13.57 -26.24 13.61
C GLU A 60 -12.68 -27.00 14.61
N GLY A 61 -12.18 -26.29 15.63
CA GLY A 61 -11.22 -26.83 16.60
C GLY A 61 -9.75 -26.48 16.33
N SER A 62 -9.46 -25.72 15.27
CA SER A 62 -8.14 -25.11 15.07
C SER A 62 -7.85 -24.00 16.09
N HIS A 63 -6.66 -24.03 16.67
CA HIS A 63 -6.14 -22.99 17.53
C HIS A 63 -4.75 -22.57 17.05
N ILE A 64 -4.49 -21.27 16.98
CA ILE A 64 -3.15 -20.73 16.76
C ILE A 64 -2.34 -21.03 18.03
N VAL A 65 -1.40 -21.97 17.95
CA VAL A 65 -0.47 -22.26 19.03
C VAL A 65 0.82 -21.49 18.73
N GLU A 66 1.21 -20.59 19.62
CA GLU A 66 2.55 -20.00 19.63
C GLU A 66 3.57 -21.10 19.95
N GLY A 67 4.01 -21.84 18.93
CA GLY A 67 5.05 -22.84 19.07
C GLY A 67 6.41 -22.15 19.25
N LEU A 68 7.02 -22.32 20.42
CA LEU A 68 8.45 -22.05 20.60
C LEU A 68 9.24 -22.89 19.58
N PRO A 69 10.15 -22.29 18.79
CA PRO A 69 10.96 -23.04 17.84
C PRO A 69 11.79 -24.10 18.60
N ALA A 70 11.87 -25.31 18.03
CA ALA A 70 12.62 -26.40 18.64
C ALA A 70 14.10 -26.03 18.74
N GLU A 71 14.61 -26.01 19.98
CA GLU A 71 16.03 -25.79 20.25
C GLU A 71 16.82 -27.05 19.85
N ILE A 72 17.86 -26.87 19.04
CA ILE A 72 18.74 -27.96 18.61
C ILE A 72 19.67 -28.29 19.78
N ILE A 73 19.45 -29.43 20.43
CA ILE A 73 20.37 -29.94 21.45
C ILE A 73 21.59 -30.56 20.73
N SER A 74 22.68 -29.80 20.63
CA SER A 74 23.99 -30.36 20.23
C SER A 74 24.64 -31.03 21.43
N ASN A 75 24.93 -32.33 21.31
CA ASN A 75 25.63 -33.10 22.33
C ASN A 75 27.13 -33.05 22.04
N ASP A 76 27.81 -32.05 22.59
CA ASP A 76 29.29 -31.98 22.66
C ASP A 76 29.85 -33.05 23.61
#